data_AF-A0A0N4YPL2-F1
#
_entry.id   AF-A0A0N4YPL2-F1
#
_cell.length_a   1.000
_cell.length_b   1.000
_cell.length_c   1.000
_cell.angle_alpha   90.00
_cell.angle_beta   90.00
_cell.angle_gamma   90.00
#
_symmetry.space_group_name_H-M   'P 1'
#
loop_
_entity.id
_entity.type
_entity.pdbx_description
1 polymer ?
#
loop_
_entity_poly.entity_id
_entity_poly.type
_entity_poly.pdbx_seq_one_letter_code
_entity_poly.pdbx_strand_id
1 'polypeptide(L)'
;MLRCGHIESATALAKEMDVQDIVDLEVFNKVEKVVDALLNKDTGPCLEWIVEHRSKLRRMNSKLEQIVRVQLMGLIALCANNSVPAYKELLSEQRWQSLADLFRQEVFTLYQLPRQSAFAVCLQCGLSAYKTPHCSPGGVERCPTCQPCAYALAEGLPYAHTVNSRLICSYSGEALNEENHPMMMPDGRVYGEKAIRELQVRFERFASAFTIVNIGGIDCV
;
A
#
# COMPACT_ATOMS: atom_id res chain seq x y z
N MET A 1 8.75 -0.66 -3.51
CA MET A 1 9.97 -0.04 -4.09
C MET A 1 10.42 -0.77 -5.34
N LEU A 2 10.89 -2.02 -5.28
CA LEU A 2 11.39 -2.76 -6.46
C LEU A 2 10.39 -2.85 -7.62
N ARG A 3 9.11 -3.09 -7.31
CA ARG A 3 8.06 -3.22 -8.32
C ARG A 3 7.63 -1.90 -8.97
N CYS A 4 8.03 -0.78 -8.38
CA CYS A 4 7.73 0.57 -8.86
C CYS A 4 8.93 1.19 -9.59
N GLY A 5 10.01 0.43 -9.77
CA GLY A 5 11.24 0.91 -10.39
C GLY A 5 12.24 1.59 -9.48
N HIS A 6 11.95 1.67 -8.18
CA HIS A 6 12.87 2.28 -7.20
C HIS A 6 13.90 1.26 -6.71
N ILE A 7 14.79 0.83 -7.61
CA ILE A 7 15.80 -0.19 -7.29
C ILE A 7 16.89 0.35 -6.38
N GLU A 8 17.36 1.58 -6.60
CA GLU A 8 18.42 2.17 -5.77
C GLU A 8 17.99 2.27 -4.30
N SER A 9 16.81 2.84 -4.05
CA SER A 9 16.23 2.94 -2.71
C SER A 9 15.97 1.56 -2.09
N ALA A 10 15.49 0.60 -2.88
CA ALA A 10 15.29 -0.76 -2.39
C ALA A 10 16.60 -1.47 -2.04
N THR A 11 17.67 -1.26 -2.82
CA THR A 11 18.98 -1.86 -2.59
C THR A 11 19.64 -1.27 -1.35
N ALA A 12 19.54 0.06 -1.17
CA ALA A 12 20.01 0.74 0.03
C ALA A 12 19.29 0.20 1.29
N LEU A 13 17.95 0.09 1.24
CA LEU A 13 17.18 -0.45 2.36
C LEU A 13 17.48 -1.92 2.64
N ALA A 14 17.64 -2.74 1.59
CA ALA A 14 17.96 -4.16 1.76
C ALA A 14 19.31 -4.37 2.45
N LYS A 15 20.28 -3.47 2.20
CA LYS A 15 21.58 -3.47 2.87
C LYS A 15 21.49 -3.02 4.33
N GLU A 16 20.69 -2.00 4.62
CA GLU A 16 20.50 -1.51 5.99
C GLU A 16 19.78 -2.54 6.88
N MET A 17 18.81 -3.27 6.31
CA MET A 17 18.01 -4.25 7.03
C MET A 17 18.56 -5.69 7.00
N ASP A 18 19.70 -5.92 6.33
CA ASP A 18 20.32 -7.25 6.16
C ASP A 18 19.39 -8.32 5.55
N VAL A 19 18.58 -7.92 4.56
CA VAL A 19 17.59 -8.79 3.89
C VAL A 19 17.93 -9.04 2.42
N GLN A 20 19.19 -8.89 2.04
CA GLN A 20 19.63 -9.01 0.64
C GLN A 20 19.36 -10.40 0.05
N ASP A 21 19.56 -11.45 0.85
CA ASP A 21 19.41 -12.85 0.42
C ASP A 21 17.95 -13.26 0.16
N ILE A 22 16.99 -12.49 0.67
CA ILE A 22 15.55 -12.77 0.56
C ILE A 22 14.94 -12.05 -0.65
N VAL A 23 15.69 -11.13 -1.25
CA VAL A 23 15.19 -10.23 -2.30
C VAL A 23 15.89 -10.54 -3.61
N ASP A 24 15.12 -10.89 -4.65
CA ASP A 24 15.63 -11.18 -5.99
C ASP A 24 16.12 -9.92 -6.76
N LEU A 25 17.06 -9.17 -6.19
CA LEU A 25 17.56 -7.90 -6.71
C LEU A 25 18.09 -8.02 -8.14
N GLU A 26 18.75 -9.13 -8.49
CA GLU A 26 19.29 -9.34 -9.83
C GLU A 26 18.20 -9.44 -10.90
N VAL A 27 17.09 -10.11 -10.59
CA VAL A 27 15.96 -10.25 -11.51
C VAL A 27 15.33 -8.89 -11.76
N PHE A 28 15.05 -8.13 -10.69
CA PHE A 28 14.46 -6.78 -10.82
C PHE A 28 15.40 -5.83 -11.58
N ASN A 29 16.71 -5.88 -11.35
CA ASN A 29 17.69 -5.07 -12.09
C ASN A 29 17.68 -5.36 -13.60
N LYS A 30 17.61 -6.63 -14.00
CA LYS A 30 17.52 -6.99 -15.43
C LYS A 30 16.22 -6.48 -16.05
N VAL A 31 15.12 -6.59 -15.32
CA VAL A 31 13.79 -6.16 -15.78
C VAL A 31 13.74 -4.66 -15.97
N GLU A 32 14.26 -3.89 -15.02
CA GLU A 32 14.35 -2.42 -15.08
C GLU A 32 15.11 -1.96 -16.33
N LYS A 33 16.30 -2.54 -16.59
CA LYS A 33 17.11 -2.23 -17.76
C LYS A 33 16.36 -2.45 -19.07
N VAL A 34 15.60 -3.54 -19.17
CA VAL A 34 14.79 -3.82 -20.36
C VAL A 34 13.63 -2.83 -20.47
N VAL A 35 12.99 -2.47 -19.36
CA VAL A 35 11.90 -1.49 -19.38
C VAL A 35 12.40 -0.10 -19.77
N ASP A 36 13.51 0.37 -19.20
CA ASP A 36 14.11 1.64 -19.56
C ASP A 36 14.54 1.67 -21.03
N ALA A 37 15.08 0.57 -21.55
CA ALA A 37 15.38 0.44 -22.96
C ALA A 37 14.11 0.54 -23.83
N LEU A 38 13.03 -0.15 -23.44
CA LEU A 38 11.74 -0.08 -24.15
C LEU A 38 11.14 1.33 -24.14
N LEU A 39 11.24 2.05 -23.03
CA LEU A 39 10.79 3.45 -22.94
C LEU A 39 11.64 4.38 -23.81
N ASN A 40 12.93 4.08 -23.97
CA ASN A 40 13.83 4.76 -24.90
C ASN A 40 13.72 4.28 -26.35
N LYS A 41 12.69 3.49 -26.68
CA LYS A 41 12.40 2.94 -28.02
C LYS A 41 13.47 1.97 -28.52
N ASP A 42 14.31 1.44 -27.63
CA ASP A 42 15.24 0.36 -27.92
C ASP A 42 14.58 -0.99 -27.63
N THR A 43 14.48 -1.82 -28.65
CA THR A 43 13.88 -3.16 -28.56
C THR A 43 14.91 -4.27 -28.37
N GLY A 44 16.21 -3.97 -28.51
CA GLY A 44 17.30 -4.94 -28.46
C GLY A 44 17.33 -5.76 -27.17
N PRO A 45 17.41 -5.11 -25.99
CA PRO A 45 17.45 -5.81 -24.70
C PRO A 45 16.21 -6.69 -24.44
N CYS A 46 15.04 -6.25 -24.94
CA CYS A 46 13.80 -7.02 -24.81
C CYS A 46 13.81 -8.28 -25.67
N LEU A 47 14.32 -8.18 -26.91
CA LEU A 47 14.45 -9.34 -27.80
C LEU A 47 15.47 -10.35 -27.28
N GLU A 48 16.59 -9.89 -26.73
CA GLU A 48 17.59 -10.76 -26.08
C GLU A 48 16.95 -11.54 -24.92
N TRP A 49 16.22 -10.85 -24.05
CA TRP A 49 15.49 -11.49 -22.96
C TRP A 49 14.47 -12.53 -23.44
N ILE A 50 13.76 -12.25 -24.54
CA ILE A 50 12.79 -13.19 -25.15
C ILE A 50 13.51 -14.44 -25.66
N VAL A 51 14.69 -14.32 -26.26
CA VAL A 51 15.47 -15.45 -26.75
C VAL A 51 15.90 -16.36 -25.60
N GLU A 52 16.40 -15.78 -24.50
CA GLU A 52 16.78 -16.52 -23.29
C GLU A 52 15.59 -17.31 -22.69
N HIS A 53 14.38 -16.74 -22.76
CA HIS A 53 13.20 -17.26 -22.07
C HIS A 53 12.16 -17.94 -22.99
N ARG A 54 12.49 -18.14 -24.27
CA ARG A 54 11.56 -18.57 -25.34
C ARG A 54 10.75 -19.82 -25.00
N SER A 55 11.36 -20.80 -24.35
CA SER A 55 10.69 -22.07 -24.02
C SER A 55 9.61 -21.90 -22.97
N LYS A 56 9.78 -20.97 -22.02
CA LYS A 56 8.77 -20.64 -21.00
C LYS A 56 7.66 -19.79 -21.59
N LEU A 57 8.03 -18.76 -22.38
CA LEU A 57 7.07 -17.87 -23.06
C LEU A 57 6.12 -18.63 -24.00
N ARG A 58 6.62 -19.66 -24.70
CA ARG A 58 5.78 -20.53 -25.54
C ARG A 58 4.73 -21.31 -24.75
N ARG A 59 5.05 -21.77 -23.53
CA ARG A 59 4.07 -22.46 -22.67
C ARG A 59 3.00 -21.52 -22.15
N MET A 60 3.38 -20.27 -21.91
CA MET A 60 2.46 -19.21 -21.46
C MET A 60 1.62 -18.60 -22.60
N ASN A 61 1.86 -19.02 -23.85
CA ASN A 61 1.21 -18.47 -25.05
C ASN A 61 1.30 -16.93 -25.13
N SER A 62 2.46 -16.38 -24.74
CA SER A 62 2.67 -14.94 -24.70
C SER A 62 2.68 -14.32 -26.10
N LYS A 63 2.03 -13.16 -26.24
CA LYS A 63 2.04 -12.34 -27.47
C LYS A 63 3.18 -11.32 -27.51
N LEU A 64 4.02 -11.28 -26.48
CA LEU A 64 5.08 -10.28 -26.31
C LEU A 64 6.04 -10.26 -27.53
N GLU A 65 6.50 -11.43 -27.97
CA GLU A 65 7.42 -11.54 -29.12
C GLU A 65 6.80 -10.94 -30.40
N GLN A 66 5.52 -11.21 -30.65
CA GLN A 66 4.82 -10.68 -31.82
C GLN A 66 4.68 -9.16 -31.74
N ILE A 67 4.35 -8.61 -30.57
CA ILE A 67 4.14 -7.17 -30.37
C ILE A 67 5.47 -6.41 -30.51
N VAL A 68 6.55 -6.90 -29.88
CA VAL A 68 7.88 -6.26 -29.97
C VAL A 68 8.38 -6.26 -31.41
N ARG A 69 8.22 -7.37 -32.14
CA ARG A 69 8.60 -7.44 -33.56
C ARG A 69 7.79 -6.47 -34.42
N VAL A 70 6.48 -6.35 -34.20
CA VAL A 70 5.65 -5.37 -34.93
C VAL A 70 6.13 -3.94 -34.67
N GLN A 71 6.52 -3.62 -33.43
CA GLN A 71 7.06 -2.29 -33.12
C GLN A 71 8.42 -2.03 -33.77
N LEU A 72 9.31 -3.02 -33.78
CA LEU A 72 10.57 -2.91 -34.49
C LEU A 72 10.37 -2.70 -35.99
N MET A 73 9.45 -3.45 -36.61
CA MET A 73 9.13 -3.27 -38.04
C MET A 73 8.53 -1.88 -38.30
N GLY A 74 7.70 -1.36 -37.39
CA GLY A 74 7.18 0.00 -37.46
C GLY A 74 8.27 1.07 -37.40
N LEU A 75 9.25 0.92 -36.51
CA LEU A 75 10.41 1.81 -36.41
C LEU A 75 11.22 1.83 -37.71
N ILE A 76 11.52 0.66 -38.26
CA ILE A 76 12.27 0.52 -39.53
C ILE A 76 11.48 1.14 -40.70
N ALA A 77 10.15 0.94 -40.74
CA ALA A 77 9.30 1.50 -41.78
C ALA A 77 9.24 3.04 -41.75
N LEU A 78 9.34 3.65 -40.55
CA LEU A 78 9.36 5.11 -40.41
C LEU A 78 10.68 5.73 -40.91
N CYS A 79 11.80 5.01 -40.78
CA CYS A 79 13.07 5.43 -41.39
C CYS A 79 13.00 5.51 -42.92
N ALA A 80 12.02 4.85 -43.56
CA ALA A 80 11.83 4.83 -45.01
C ALA A 80 11.00 6.01 -45.57
N ASN A 81 10.86 7.12 -44.83
CA ASN A 81 10.27 8.37 -45.31
C ASN A 81 8.79 8.27 -45.73
N ASN A 82 8.00 7.43 -45.06
CA ASN A 82 6.57 7.29 -45.32
C ASN A 82 5.74 7.97 -44.21
N SER A 83 5.18 9.15 -44.52
CA SER A 83 4.27 9.92 -43.65
C SER A 83 2.86 9.28 -43.59
N VAL A 84 2.78 7.99 -43.25
CA VAL A 84 1.50 7.29 -43.09
C VAL A 84 1.03 7.44 -41.64
N PRO A 85 -0.15 8.02 -41.38
CA PRO A 85 -0.64 8.31 -40.02
C PRO A 85 -0.78 7.05 -39.14
N ALA A 86 -1.01 5.88 -39.72
CA ALA A 86 -1.11 4.61 -38.99
C ALA A 86 0.19 4.24 -38.24
N TYR A 87 1.37 4.55 -38.77
CA TYR A 87 2.65 4.28 -38.07
C TYR A 87 2.90 5.27 -36.94
N LYS A 88 2.39 6.51 -37.06
CA LYS A 88 2.51 7.52 -36.01
C LYS A 88 1.73 7.12 -34.75
N GLU A 89 0.56 6.50 -34.92
CA GLU A 89 -0.21 5.93 -33.81
C GLU A 89 0.47 4.68 -33.23
N LEU A 90 1.01 3.82 -34.10
CA LEU A 90 1.76 2.61 -33.70
C LEU A 90 3.01 2.93 -32.85
N LEU A 91 3.66 4.06 -33.09
CA LEU A 91 4.90 4.50 -32.42
C LEU A 91 4.66 5.54 -31.31
N SER A 92 3.42 5.72 -30.88
CA SER A 92 3.08 6.65 -29.79
C SER A 92 3.74 6.26 -28.46
N GLU A 93 4.08 7.25 -27.64
CA GLU A 93 4.68 7.06 -26.30
C GLU A 93 3.82 6.15 -25.40
N GLN A 94 2.48 6.27 -25.49
CA GLN A 94 1.54 5.44 -24.73
C GLN A 94 1.70 3.94 -25.04
N ARG A 95 2.09 3.60 -26.27
CA ARG A 95 2.22 2.21 -26.68
C ARG A 95 3.53 1.60 -26.20
N TRP A 96 4.60 2.40 -26.08
CA TRP A 96 5.83 1.99 -25.42
C TRP A 96 5.60 1.76 -23.93
N GLN A 97 4.83 2.63 -23.27
CA GLN A 97 4.39 2.40 -21.90
C GLN A 97 3.58 1.10 -21.76
N SER A 98 2.61 0.88 -22.65
CA SER A 98 1.80 -0.35 -22.66
C SER A 98 2.65 -1.61 -22.90
N LEU A 99 3.68 -1.51 -23.75
CA LEU A 99 4.62 -2.60 -24.02
C LEU A 99 5.50 -2.90 -22.81
N ALA A 100 6.01 -1.87 -22.13
CA ALA A 100 6.74 -2.01 -20.88
C ALA A 100 5.87 -2.68 -19.79
N ASP A 101 4.60 -2.30 -19.69
CA ASP A 101 3.67 -2.89 -18.72
C ASP A 101 3.31 -4.33 -19.06
N LEU A 102 3.17 -4.66 -20.36
CA LEU A 102 3.01 -6.04 -20.81
C LEU A 102 4.27 -6.86 -20.46
N PHE A 103 5.46 -6.34 -20.73
CA PHE A 103 6.72 -7.00 -20.38
C PHE A 103 6.81 -7.28 -18.88
N ARG A 104 6.48 -6.30 -18.03
CA ARG A 104 6.43 -6.48 -16.56
C ARG A 104 5.46 -7.60 -16.15
N GLN A 105 4.29 -7.69 -16.78
CA GLN A 105 3.31 -8.74 -16.50
C GLN A 105 3.81 -10.14 -16.89
N GLU A 106 4.47 -10.25 -18.05
CA GLU A 106 5.06 -11.49 -18.53
C GLU A 106 6.21 -11.95 -17.63
N VAL A 107 7.07 -11.03 -17.20
CA VAL A 107 8.13 -11.28 -16.22
C VAL A 107 7.54 -11.82 -14.92
N PHE A 108 6.53 -11.14 -14.35
CA PHE A 108 5.92 -11.60 -13.09
C PHE A 108 5.32 -12.99 -13.21
N THR A 109 4.67 -13.28 -14.34
CA THR A 109 4.09 -14.60 -14.59
C THR A 109 5.19 -15.66 -14.78
N LEU A 110 6.26 -15.34 -15.49
CA LEU A 110 7.37 -16.26 -15.77
C LEU A 110 8.16 -16.63 -14.52
N TYR A 111 8.41 -15.66 -13.64
CA TYR A 111 9.11 -15.85 -12.36
C TYR A 111 8.18 -16.24 -11.21
N GLN A 112 6.88 -16.42 -11.47
CA GLN A 112 5.86 -16.72 -10.46
C GLN A 112 5.81 -15.67 -9.33
N LEU A 113 6.15 -14.43 -9.65
CA LEU A 113 6.09 -13.32 -8.71
C LEU A 113 4.64 -12.82 -8.64
N PRO A 114 4.01 -12.76 -7.45
CA PRO A 114 2.65 -12.25 -7.33
C PRO A 114 2.61 -10.77 -7.71
N ARG A 115 1.57 -10.30 -8.40
CA ARG A 115 1.44 -8.88 -8.83
C ARG A 115 1.42 -7.92 -7.64
N GLN A 116 0.84 -8.35 -6.52
CA GLN A 116 0.84 -7.65 -5.23
C GLN A 116 1.97 -8.14 -4.34
N SER A 117 2.59 -7.23 -3.58
CA SER A 117 3.73 -7.61 -2.73
C SER A 117 3.22 -8.46 -1.58
N ALA A 118 4.02 -9.42 -1.10
CA ALA A 118 3.66 -10.20 0.07
C ALA A 118 3.29 -9.29 1.25
N PHE A 119 4.03 -8.19 1.43
CA PHE A 119 3.70 -7.14 2.39
C PHE A 119 2.30 -6.56 2.19
N ALA A 120 1.93 -6.17 0.97
CA ALA A 120 0.61 -5.60 0.68
C ALA A 120 -0.50 -6.61 0.98
N VAL A 121 -0.31 -7.87 0.59
CA VAL A 121 -1.27 -8.95 0.86
C VAL A 121 -1.42 -9.18 2.37
N CYS A 122 -0.31 -9.32 3.11
CA CYS A 122 -0.34 -9.50 4.56
C CYS A 122 -0.98 -8.30 5.27
N LEU A 123 -0.66 -7.07 4.84
CA LEU A 123 -1.26 -5.86 5.38
C LEU A 123 -2.76 -5.81 5.11
N GLN A 124 -3.20 -6.14 3.89
CA GLN A 124 -4.62 -6.23 3.54
C GLN A 124 -5.34 -7.31 4.35
N CYS A 125 -4.75 -8.50 4.52
CA CYS A 125 -5.30 -9.53 5.40
C CYS A 125 -5.48 -9.01 6.83
N GLY A 126 -4.47 -8.32 7.38
CA GLY A 126 -4.57 -7.68 8.70
C GLY A 126 -5.70 -6.64 8.74
N LEU A 127 -5.76 -5.73 7.77
CA LEU A 127 -6.79 -4.69 7.69
C LEU A 127 -8.20 -5.29 7.58
N SER A 128 -8.38 -6.40 6.85
CA SER A 128 -9.68 -7.09 6.76
C SER A 128 -10.18 -7.63 8.10
N ALA A 129 -9.27 -7.99 9.01
CA ALA A 129 -9.62 -8.44 10.36
C ALA A 129 -10.09 -7.29 11.28
N TYR A 130 -9.70 -6.05 10.98
CA TYR A 130 -10.09 -4.86 11.75
C TYR A 130 -11.18 -4.01 11.07
N LYS A 131 -11.43 -4.22 9.77
CA LYS A 131 -12.39 -3.41 9.00
C LYS A 131 -13.81 -3.69 9.47
N THR A 132 -14.48 -2.65 9.95
CA THR A 132 -15.90 -2.67 10.32
C THR A 132 -16.72 -1.80 9.37
N PRO A 133 -18.06 -1.98 9.30
CA PRO A 133 -18.94 -1.10 8.51
C PRO A 133 -18.93 0.38 8.96
N HIS A 134 -18.38 0.69 10.15
CA HIS A 134 -18.22 2.05 10.66
C HIS A 134 -16.88 2.70 10.28
N CYS A 135 -15.97 1.96 9.62
CA CYS A 135 -14.71 2.54 9.17
C CYS A 135 -14.96 3.51 8.01
N SER A 136 -14.45 4.73 8.14
CA SER A 136 -14.45 5.77 7.11
C SER A 136 -13.06 6.40 6.99
N PRO A 137 -12.70 6.96 5.82
CA PRO A 137 -11.41 7.61 5.64
C PRO A 137 -11.30 8.83 6.56
N GLY A 138 -10.32 8.83 7.47
CA GLY A 138 -10.16 9.89 8.46
C GLY A 138 -11.13 9.84 9.63
N GLY A 139 -11.81 8.70 9.86
CA GLY A 139 -12.74 8.52 10.98
C GLY A 139 -12.04 8.53 12.34
N VAL A 140 -11.75 7.34 12.89
CA VAL A 140 -11.16 7.20 14.22
C VAL A 140 -9.63 7.22 14.13
N GLU A 141 -8.96 8.19 14.78
CA GLU A 141 -7.49 8.33 14.75
C GLU A 141 -6.73 7.08 15.21
N ARG A 142 -7.26 6.38 16.23
CA ARG A 142 -6.65 5.13 16.76
C ARG A 142 -7.00 3.88 15.95
N CYS A 143 -7.85 3.98 14.93
CA CYS A 143 -8.22 2.83 14.13
C CYS A 143 -7.21 2.67 12.97
N PRO A 144 -6.49 1.54 12.90
CA PRO A 144 -5.52 1.31 11.84
C PRO A 144 -6.17 1.30 10.45
N THR A 145 -7.45 0.92 10.35
CA THR A 145 -8.19 0.91 9.08
C THR A 145 -8.65 2.30 8.63
N CYS A 146 -8.95 3.22 9.56
CA CYS A 146 -9.47 4.55 9.24
C CYS A 146 -8.37 5.55 8.85
N GLN A 147 -7.10 5.22 9.08
CA GLN A 147 -5.98 6.05 8.67
C GLN A 147 -5.95 6.17 7.12
N PRO A 148 -5.78 7.37 6.54
CA PRO A 148 -5.97 7.59 5.09
C PRO A 148 -5.16 6.63 4.19
N CYS A 149 -3.90 6.40 4.52
CA CYS A 149 -3.02 5.52 3.74
C CYS A 149 -3.44 4.04 3.83
N ALA A 150 -3.96 3.60 4.96
CA ALA A 150 -4.41 2.23 5.18
C ALA A 150 -5.83 2.00 4.61
N TYR A 151 -6.71 3.01 4.70
CA TYR A 151 -8.06 2.93 4.17
C TYR A 151 -8.07 2.69 2.66
N ALA A 152 -7.17 3.32 1.92
CA ALA A 152 -7.01 3.09 0.48
C ALA A 152 -6.71 1.62 0.12
N LEU A 153 -5.99 0.90 1.00
CA LEU A 153 -5.74 -0.54 0.84
C LEU A 153 -6.92 -1.39 1.33
N ALA A 154 -7.75 -0.85 2.21
CA ALA A 154 -8.86 -1.54 2.86
C ALA A 154 -10.21 -1.39 2.14
N GLU A 155 -10.37 -0.41 1.24
CA GLU A 155 -11.66 -0.05 0.61
C GLU A 155 -12.39 -1.25 0.00
N GLY A 156 -11.67 -2.08 -0.78
CA GLY A 156 -12.21 -3.28 -1.44
C GLY A 156 -12.26 -4.55 -0.58
N LEU A 157 -11.84 -4.50 0.69
CA LEU A 157 -11.77 -5.68 1.56
C LEU A 157 -13.12 -6.01 2.22
N PRO A 158 -13.38 -7.29 2.55
CA PRO A 158 -14.55 -7.68 3.31
C PRO A 158 -14.52 -7.09 4.73
N TYR A 159 -15.68 -7.04 5.37
CA TYR A 159 -15.82 -6.66 6.77
C TYR A 159 -15.50 -7.83 7.69
N ALA A 160 -14.86 -7.55 8.82
CA ALA A 160 -14.62 -8.51 9.86
C ALA A 160 -15.96 -8.99 10.45
N HIS A 161 -16.16 -10.30 10.48
CA HIS A 161 -17.29 -10.91 11.18
C HIS A 161 -16.88 -11.28 12.60
N THR A 162 -17.13 -10.41 13.56
CA THR A 162 -16.85 -10.67 14.98
C THR A 162 -18.06 -11.33 15.63
N VAL A 163 -17.93 -12.60 16.04
CA VAL A 163 -19.00 -13.33 16.76
C VAL A 163 -19.19 -12.78 18.18
N ASN A 164 -18.12 -12.26 18.79
CA ASN A 164 -18.12 -11.72 20.14
C ASN A 164 -17.63 -10.27 20.12
N SER A 165 -18.43 -9.36 20.69
CA SER A 165 -18.00 -7.99 20.95
C SER A 165 -17.44 -7.89 22.37
N ARG A 166 -16.31 -7.18 22.53
CA ARG A 166 -15.75 -6.83 23.83
C ARG A 166 -15.73 -5.32 23.94
N LEU A 167 -16.37 -4.77 24.97
CA LEU A 167 -16.36 -3.34 25.21
C LEU A 167 -14.99 -2.92 25.77
N ILE A 168 -14.49 -1.79 25.31
CA ILE A 168 -13.20 -1.22 25.70
C ILE A 168 -13.44 0.21 26.22
N CYS A 169 -12.81 0.57 27.33
CA CYS A 169 -12.89 1.91 27.89
C CYS A 169 -12.29 2.95 26.94
N SER A 170 -13.06 4.01 26.67
CA SER A 170 -12.65 5.09 25.75
C SER A 170 -11.42 5.89 26.23
N TYR A 171 -11.18 5.94 27.55
CA TYR A 171 -10.03 6.64 28.14
C TYR A 171 -8.82 5.73 28.32
N SER A 172 -8.96 4.67 29.14
CA SER A 172 -7.83 3.80 29.52
C SER A 172 -7.46 2.78 28.45
N GLY A 173 -8.37 2.45 27.53
CA GLY A 173 -8.17 1.35 26.57
C GLY A 173 -8.25 -0.04 27.20
N GLU A 174 -8.60 -0.15 28.49
CA GLU A 174 -8.80 -1.43 29.16
C GLU A 174 -10.15 -2.05 28.78
N ALA A 175 -10.21 -3.38 28.78
CA ALA A 175 -11.46 -4.09 28.57
C ALA A 175 -12.44 -3.86 29.73
N LEU A 176 -13.72 -3.73 29.38
CA LEU A 176 -14.82 -3.69 30.33
C LEU A 176 -15.29 -5.12 30.60
N ASN A 177 -15.39 -5.47 31.88
CA ASN A 177 -15.72 -6.80 32.37
C ASN A 177 -16.36 -6.70 33.78
N GLU A 178 -16.53 -7.82 34.46
CA GLU A 178 -17.08 -7.90 35.83
C GLU A 178 -16.25 -7.10 36.87
N GLU A 179 -14.97 -6.87 36.61
CA GLU A 179 -14.09 -6.08 37.49
C GLU A 179 -13.98 -4.60 37.08
N ASN A 180 -14.45 -4.25 35.89
CA ASN A 180 -14.35 -2.91 35.29
C ASN A 180 -15.65 -2.60 34.55
N HIS A 181 -16.69 -2.28 35.32
CA HIS A 181 -18.05 -2.12 34.81
C HIS A 181 -18.16 -0.98 33.79
N PRO A 182 -18.92 -1.17 32.70
CA PRO A 182 -19.15 -0.14 31.70
C PRO A 182 -20.10 0.95 32.21
N MET A 183 -19.68 2.20 32.07
CA MET A 183 -20.41 3.40 32.44
C MET A 183 -20.48 4.34 31.23
N MET A 184 -21.68 4.71 30.79
CA MET A 184 -21.88 5.57 29.62
C MET A 184 -22.07 7.03 30.03
N MET A 185 -21.30 7.92 29.43
CA MET A 185 -21.40 9.37 29.62
C MET A 185 -22.42 9.99 28.64
N PRO A 186 -22.91 11.22 28.90
CA PRO A 186 -23.86 11.91 28.00
C PRO A 186 -23.33 12.19 26.59
N ASP A 187 -22.02 12.14 26.38
CA ASP A 187 -21.35 12.23 25.08
C ASP A 187 -21.48 10.94 24.23
N GLY A 188 -22.13 9.90 24.77
CA GLY A 188 -22.29 8.60 24.13
C GLY A 188 -21.07 7.69 24.23
N ARG A 189 -20.03 8.08 24.97
CA ARG A 189 -18.82 7.26 25.17
C ARG A 189 -18.94 6.37 26.40
N VAL A 190 -18.38 5.17 26.31
CA VAL A 190 -18.36 4.20 27.41
C VAL A 190 -16.98 4.20 28.08
N TYR A 191 -16.98 4.33 29.40
CA TYR A 191 -15.81 4.32 30.27
C TYR A 191 -15.90 3.19 31.29
N GLY A 192 -14.76 2.71 31.76
CA GLY A 192 -14.71 1.75 32.85
C GLY A 192 -14.75 2.46 34.20
N GLU A 193 -15.32 1.81 35.21
CA GLU A 193 -15.35 2.32 36.58
C GLU A 193 -13.95 2.71 37.08
N LYS A 194 -12.92 1.93 36.75
CA LYS A 194 -11.51 2.22 37.12
C LYS A 194 -11.04 3.56 36.53
N ALA A 195 -11.33 3.80 35.26
CA ALA A 195 -10.96 5.03 34.57
C ALA A 195 -11.70 6.26 35.14
N ILE A 196 -12.96 6.10 35.52
CA ILE A 196 -13.73 7.19 36.16
C ILE A 196 -13.14 7.54 37.52
N ARG A 197 -12.82 6.54 38.36
CA ARG A 197 -12.19 6.77 39.66
C ARG A 197 -10.84 7.48 39.52
N GLU A 198 -10.04 7.09 38.53
CA GLU A 198 -8.75 7.74 38.24
C GLU A 198 -8.94 9.20 37.81
N LEU A 199 -9.89 9.46 36.91
CA LEU A 199 -10.22 10.82 36.48
C LEU A 199 -10.72 11.68 37.64
N GLN A 200 -11.56 11.13 38.53
CA GLN A 200 -12.06 11.84 39.71
C GLN A 200 -10.92 12.26 40.65
N VAL A 201 -9.99 11.34 40.98
CA VAL A 201 -8.82 11.66 41.80
C VAL A 201 -7.95 12.72 41.14
N ARG A 202 -7.79 12.66 39.81
CA ARG A 202 -7.02 13.65 39.06
C ARG A 202 -7.68 15.02 39.12
N PHE A 203 -9.00 15.11 38.94
CA PHE A 203 -9.77 16.34 39.08
C PHE A 203 -9.70 16.91 40.51
N GLU A 204 -9.81 16.08 41.54
CA GLU A 204 -9.69 16.50 42.95
C GLU A 204 -8.28 17.06 43.24
N ARG A 205 -7.22 16.45 42.70
CA ARG A 205 -5.85 16.98 42.79
C ARG A 205 -5.69 18.33 42.07
N PHE A 206 -6.29 18.49 40.90
CA PHE A 206 -6.29 19.77 40.18
C PHE A 206 -7.08 20.86 40.93
N ALA A 207 -8.24 20.52 41.51
CA ALA A 207 -9.02 21.44 42.33
C ALA A 207 -8.28 21.84 43.62
N SER A 208 -7.61 20.88 44.26
CA SER A 208 -6.75 21.12 45.43
C SER A 208 -5.56 22.03 45.10
N ALA A 209 -4.99 21.90 43.90
CA ALA A 209 -3.91 22.77 43.43
C ALA A 209 -4.39 24.19 43.10
N PHE A 210 -5.61 24.36 42.56
CA PHE A 210 -6.20 25.68 42.30
C PHE A 210 -6.68 26.40 43.56
N THR A 211 -7.05 25.67 44.62
CA THR A 211 -7.45 26.28 45.90
C THR A 211 -6.28 26.99 46.60
N ILE A 212 -5.03 26.69 46.22
CA ILE A 212 -3.83 27.40 46.73
C ILE A 212 -3.56 28.71 45.95
N VAL A 213 -4.24 28.95 44.81
CA VAL A 213 -4.15 30.19 44.03
C VAL A 213 -5.47 30.96 44.09
N ASN A 214 -6.04 31.10 45.29
CA ASN A 214 -7.13 32.05 45.53
C ASN A 214 -6.68 33.09 46.55
N ILE A 215 -5.81 34.01 46.10
CA ILE A 215 -5.64 35.32 46.73
C ILE A 215 -6.40 36.32 45.86
N GLY A 216 -7.55 36.77 46.37
CA GLY A 216 -8.07 38.11 46.14
C GLY A 216 -9.06 38.29 44.98
N GLY A 217 -10.35 38.24 45.33
CA GLY A 217 -11.36 39.23 44.93
C GLY A 217 -11.80 39.27 43.46
N ILE A 218 -13.12 39.14 43.23
CA ILE A 218 -14.01 40.26 42.84
C ILE A 218 -15.42 39.70 42.59
N ASP A 219 -16.38 40.55 42.93
CA ASP A 219 -17.78 40.37 43.26
C ASP A 219 -18.72 39.76 42.20
N CYS A 220 -19.83 39.28 42.75
CA CYS A 220 -21.11 38.97 42.12
C CYS A 220 -21.63 40.04 41.15
N VAL A 221 -22.20 39.57 40.04
CA VAL A 221 -23.51 40.02 39.51
C VAL A 221 -24.29 38.78 39.08
#